data_AF-A0A3B8LL51-F1
#
_entry.id   AF-A0A3B8LL51-F1
#
_cell.length_a   1.000
_cell.length_b   1.000
_cell.length_c   1.000
_cell.angle_alpha   90.00
_cell.angle_beta   90.00
_cell.angle_gamma   90.00
#
_symmetry.space_group_name_H-M   'P 1'
#
loop_
_entity.id
_entity.type
_entity.pdbx_description
1 polymer ?
#
loop_
_entity_poly.entity_id
_entity_poly.type
_entity_poly.pdbx_seq_one_letter_code
_entity_poly.pdbx_strand_id
1 'polypeptide(L)'
;MLRSRDGKWSSIIATFKTGERFDRVAPRKTPLLNAQYIWEYPANDTCMSGAPYAKLTLSPPEIKDSNLPRIFGIWLPDSSGKITYQGLPSLIMTTKNNKLVLGRDNQCDTKNFSFEGLTGSVRLGIRAMDLSGNQGPKKLVNLTIGSISAPWSWSPGSRSLFWLVLAFLIFTIGFLRGWMFQRKSSELIDDFLYSHNAIKGDMEWLTLRKLVEQETPLRRKNMLFSILQILLVLFGLTVFVLNFMNLSAGVTTKTQLFLLVGPLSVFLLLGWGVNLLFSMRAKSRRRKVAKLPVAGNFQQAHTQLLASWK
;
A
#
# COMPACT_ATOMS: atom_id res chain seq x y z
N MET A 1 24.80 7.55 36.88
CA MET A 1 25.36 8.53 37.84
C MET A 1 25.69 9.79 37.08
N LEU A 2 25.31 10.97 37.59
CA LEU A 2 25.65 12.25 36.98
C LEU A 2 26.55 13.03 37.95
N ARG A 3 27.53 13.74 37.41
CA ARG A 3 28.50 14.52 38.20
C ARG A 3 27.90 15.91 38.49
N SER A 4 27.79 16.29 39.75
CA SER A 4 27.26 17.62 40.13
C SER A 4 28.25 18.73 39.73
N ARG A 5 27.80 20.00 39.73
CA ARG A 5 28.66 21.17 39.50
C ARG A 5 29.82 21.27 40.49
N ASP A 6 29.72 20.60 41.63
CA ASP A 6 30.71 20.61 42.71
C ASP A 6 31.64 19.39 42.63
N GLY A 7 31.58 18.65 41.51
CA GLY A 7 32.48 17.53 41.21
C GLY A 7 32.15 16.22 41.91
N LYS A 8 31.12 16.17 42.77
CA LYS A 8 30.69 14.97 43.50
C LYS A 8 29.75 14.12 42.65
N TRP A 9 29.91 12.80 42.73
CA TRP A 9 29.01 11.84 42.10
C TRP A 9 27.71 11.77 42.88
N SER A 10 26.59 12.07 42.23
CA SER A 10 25.26 11.99 42.82
C SER A 10 24.37 11.03 42.04
N SER A 11 23.60 10.22 42.77
CA SER A 11 22.49 9.43 42.24
C SER A 11 21.19 10.24 42.12
N ILE A 12 21.18 11.47 42.65
CA ILE A 12 20.01 12.35 42.63
C ILE A 12 19.92 13.03 41.27
N ILE A 13 18.94 12.60 40.48
CA ILE A 13 18.76 13.01 39.08
C ILE A 13 18.02 14.35 38.99
N ALA A 14 17.26 14.72 40.03
CA ALA A 14 16.64 16.03 40.19
C ALA A 14 16.23 16.25 41.66
N THR A 15 16.25 17.51 42.10
CA THR A 15 15.67 17.97 43.37
C THR A 15 14.55 18.96 43.07
N PHE A 16 13.39 18.78 43.70
CA PHE A 16 12.25 19.68 43.60
C PHE A 16 11.81 20.11 44.99
N LYS A 17 11.30 21.35 45.11
CA LYS A 17 10.67 21.82 46.35
C LYS A 17 9.26 21.26 46.43
N THR A 18 8.97 20.50 47.48
CA THR A 18 7.59 20.18 47.88
C THR A 18 6.96 21.43 48.49
N GLY A 19 5.70 21.73 48.16
CA GLY A 19 4.96 22.79 48.84
C GLY A 19 4.71 22.46 50.32
N GLU A 20 4.18 23.42 51.09
CA GLU A 20 3.91 23.28 52.53
C GLU A 20 2.80 22.27 52.88
N ARG A 21 2.06 21.76 51.90
CA ARG A 21 0.94 20.84 52.10
C ARG A 21 1.11 19.58 51.25
N PHE A 22 0.71 18.44 51.80
CA PHE A 22 0.57 17.19 51.06
C PHE A 22 -0.40 17.39 49.90
N ASP A 23 0.15 17.43 48.70
CA ASP A 23 -0.63 17.43 47.48
C ASP A 23 -1.16 16.02 47.24
N ARG A 24 -2.46 15.83 47.44
CA ARG A 24 -3.19 14.57 47.22
C ARG A 24 -4.12 14.66 46.00
N VAL A 25 -4.08 15.77 45.26
CA VAL A 25 -5.08 16.07 44.25
C VAL A 25 -4.60 15.59 42.89
N ALA A 26 -5.06 14.40 42.49
CA ALA A 26 -4.76 13.86 41.18
C ALA A 26 -5.29 14.74 40.02
N PRO A 27 -4.61 14.74 38.87
CA PRO A 27 -5.13 15.36 37.65
C PRO A 27 -6.51 14.79 37.28
N ARG A 28 -7.53 15.66 37.19
CA ARG A 28 -8.92 15.23 36.98
C ARG A 28 -9.21 14.67 35.59
N LYS A 29 -8.42 15.02 34.58
CA LYS A 29 -8.63 14.61 33.19
C LYS A 29 -7.33 14.13 32.55
N THR A 30 -7.39 12.97 31.91
CA THR A 30 -6.39 12.54 30.91
C THR A 30 -6.93 12.98 29.54
N PRO A 31 -6.28 13.90 28.82
CA PRO A 31 -6.81 14.39 27.54
C PRO A 31 -7.01 13.25 26.55
N LEU A 32 -7.92 13.41 25.60
CA LEU A 32 -8.08 12.46 24.51
C LEU A 32 -6.77 12.41 23.71
N LEU A 33 -6.24 11.21 23.55
CA LEU A 33 -4.97 10.95 22.88
C LEU A 33 -5.29 10.23 21.59
N ASN A 34 -5.07 10.90 20.45
CA ASN A 34 -5.03 10.20 19.17
C ASN A 34 -3.63 9.63 18.98
N ALA A 35 -3.53 8.32 18.76
CA ALA A 35 -2.26 7.61 18.61
C ALA A 35 -1.98 7.33 17.15
N GLN A 36 -0.80 7.77 16.69
CA GLN A 36 -0.31 7.48 15.36
C GLN A 36 1.04 6.79 15.46
N TYR A 37 1.16 5.62 14.83
CA TYR A 37 2.46 5.01 14.59
C TYR A 37 3.12 5.68 13.38
N ILE A 38 4.36 6.12 13.54
CA ILE A 38 5.12 6.83 12.51
C ILE A 38 6.39 6.02 12.23
N TRP A 39 6.58 5.72 10.96
CA TRP A 39 7.83 5.15 10.46
C TRP A 39 8.31 6.01 9.30
N GLU A 40 9.25 6.89 9.60
CA GLU A 40 9.85 7.82 8.64
C GLU A 40 11.31 7.44 8.43
N TYR A 41 11.74 7.39 7.16
CA TYR A 41 13.15 7.20 6.85
C TYR A 41 13.92 8.49 7.19
N PRO A 42 15.13 8.39 7.74
CA PRO A 42 15.93 9.57 8.02
C PRO A 42 16.27 10.26 6.69
N ALA A 43 15.95 11.54 6.57
CA ALA A 43 16.43 12.34 5.46
C ALA A 43 17.92 12.65 5.71
N ASN A 44 18.75 12.58 4.66
CA ASN A 44 20.11 13.09 4.75
C ASN A 44 20.03 14.57 5.14
N ASP A 45 20.82 14.98 6.14
CA ASP A 45 20.89 16.32 6.73
C ASP A 45 19.82 16.71 7.77
N THR A 46 18.96 15.79 8.23
CA THR A 46 18.10 16.05 9.39
C THR A 46 18.54 15.22 10.60
N CYS A 47 18.44 15.78 11.81
CA CYS A 47 18.65 15.06 13.07
C CYS A 47 17.53 14.02 13.35
N MET A 48 16.94 13.40 12.33
CA MET A 48 15.86 12.42 12.45
C MET A 48 16.44 11.01 12.63
N SER A 49 15.84 10.22 13.52
CA SER A 49 16.45 8.95 13.94
C SER A 49 16.25 7.78 12.98
N GLY A 50 15.24 7.85 12.10
CA GLY A 50 14.85 6.75 11.23
C GLY A 50 14.17 5.58 11.95
N ALA A 51 14.18 5.55 13.29
CA ALA A 51 13.53 4.53 14.09
C ALA A 51 12.01 4.77 14.16
N PRO A 52 11.19 3.72 14.16
CA PRO A 52 9.75 3.86 14.33
C PRO A 52 9.43 4.47 15.71
N TYR A 53 8.46 5.37 15.73
CA TYR A 53 7.98 5.99 16.96
C TYR A 53 6.46 6.15 16.92
N ALA A 54 5.80 6.14 18.08
CA ALA A 54 4.39 6.47 18.19
C ALA A 54 4.22 7.90 18.71
N LYS A 55 3.36 8.65 18.06
CA LYS A 55 3.00 10.02 18.43
C LYS A 55 1.60 10.03 18.97
N LEU A 56 1.47 10.40 20.24
CA LEU A 56 0.18 10.59 20.88
C LEU A 56 -0.10 12.09 20.93
N THR A 57 -1.08 12.54 20.14
CA THR A 57 -1.48 13.94 20.11
C THR A 57 -2.57 14.14 21.14
N LEU A 58 -2.32 15.04 22.09
CA LEU A 58 -3.33 15.48 23.04
C LEU A 58 -4.32 16.36 22.29
N SER A 59 -5.62 16.05 22.36
CA SER A 59 -6.67 16.94 21.86
C SER A 59 -6.43 18.36 22.40
N PRO A 60 -6.64 19.40 21.56
CA PRO A 60 -6.45 20.77 21.99
C PRO A 60 -7.26 20.96 23.27
N PRO A 61 -6.64 21.52 24.32
CA PRO A 61 -7.35 21.69 25.56
C PRO A 61 -8.47 22.70 25.29
N GLU A 62 -9.72 22.33 25.57
CA GLU A 62 -10.86 23.27 25.56
C GLU A 62 -10.64 24.43 26.56
N ILE A 63 -9.59 24.35 27.39
CA ILE A 63 -9.27 25.28 28.46
C ILE A 63 -7.80 25.69 28.31
N LYS A 64 -7.52 26.99 28.20
CA LYS A 64 -6.16 27.59 28.33
C LYS A 64 -5.64 27.45 29.77
N ASP A 65 -5.66 26.24 30.32
CA ASP A 65 -5.36 26.01 31.72
C ASP A 65 -3.89 25.66 31.90
N SER A 66 -3.21 26.40 32.77
CA SER A 66 -1.84 26.11 33.20
C SER A 66 -1.70 24.77 33.94
N ASN A 67 -2.85 24.15 34.27
CA ASN A 67 -3.01 22.87 34.98
C ASN A 67 -3.00 21.63 34.09
N LEU A 68 -2.62 21.72 32.82
CA LEU A 68 -2.43 20.53 32.01
C LEU A 68 -1.33 19.65 32.63
N PRO A 69 -1.61 18.36 32.89
CA PRO A 69 -0.62 17.45 33.45
C PRO A 69 0.58 17.42 32.51
N ARG A 70 1.75 17.80 33.03
CA ARG A 70 3.00 17.83 32.27
C ARG A 70 3.65 16.46 32.19
N ILE A 71 3.17 15.51 32.98
CA ILE A 71 3.73 14.17 33.12
C ILE A 71 2.65 13.13 32.85
N PHE A 72 3.02 12.11 32.09
CA PHE A 72 2.20 10.96 31.77
C PHE A 72 2.95 9.68 32.08
N GLY A 73 2.29 8.81 32.84
CA GLY A 73 2.72 7.42 33.02
C GLY A 73 2.12 6.56 31.92
N ILE A 74 2.94 5.65 31.37
CA ILE A 74 2.54 4.71 30.32
C ILE A 74 2.80 3.30 30.81
N TRP A 75 1.77 2.46 30.78
CA TRP A 75 1.82 1.05 31.13
C TRP A 75 1.65 0.21 29.87
N LEU A 76 2.58 -0.73 29.69
CA LEU A 76 2.53 -1.71 28.62
C LEU A 76 1.66 -2.90 29.03
N PRO A 77 1.03 -3.58 28.07
CA PRO A 77 0.36 -4.83 28.34
C PRO A 77 1.39 -5.91 28.69
N ASP A 78 1.02 -6.84 29.57
CA ASP A 78 1.76 -8.07 29.79
C ASP A 78 1.65 -9.03 28.60
N SER A 79 2.28 -10.21 28.70
CA SER A 79 2.23 -11.26 27.67
C SER A 79 0.82 -11.78 27.38
N SER A 80 -0.15 -11.56 28.28
CA SER A 80 -1.57 -11.90 28.08
C SER A 80 -2.38 -10.74 27.47
N GLY A 81 -1.74 -9.61 27.17
CA GLY A 81 -2.40 -8.42 26.63
C GLY A 81 -3.13 -7.58 27.69
N LYS A 82 -2.92 -7.85 28.98
CA LYS A 82 -3.57 -7.16 30.10
C LYS A 82 -2.67 -6.04 30.64
N ILE A 83 -3.28 -4.89 30.94
CA ILE A 83 -2.57 -3.74 31.48
C ILE A 83 -2.83 -3.63 32.99
N THR A 84 -1.77 -3.69 33.78
CA THR A 84 -1.85 -3.61 35.25
C THR A 84 -1.30 -2.28 35.75
N TYR A 85 -2.17 -1.44 36.29
CA TYR A 85 -1.83 -0.10 36.80
C TYR A 85 -1.41 -0.07 38.28
N GLN A 86 -1.32 -1.22 38.94
CA GLN A 86 -0.96 -1.30 40.37
C GLN A 86 0.55 -1.10 40.58
N GLY A 87 1.37 -1.37 39.56
CA GLY A 87 2.82 -1.15 39.59
C GLY A 87 3.23 0.20 39.00
N LEU A 88 4.54 0.47 39.06
CA LEU A 88 5.15 1.63 38.40
C LEU A 88 4.85 1.62 36.89
N PRO A 89 4.69 2.79 36.26
CA PRO A 89 4.57 2.86 34.81
C PRO A 89 5.83 2.33 34.13
N SER A 90 5.65 1.68 32.98
CA SER A 90 6.76 1.25 32.12
C SER A 90 7.58 2.43 31.61
N LEU A 91 6.92 3.58 31.36
CA LEU A 91 7.56 4.82 30.94
C LEU A 91 6.92 6.04 31.60
N ILE A 92 7.73 7.04 31.92
CA ILE A 92 7.28 8.37 32.34
C ILE A 92 7.72 9.39 31.30
N MET A 93 6.76 10.14 30.79
CA MET A 93 6.94 11.03 29.66
C MET A 93 6.39 12.42 29.94
N THR A 94 7.04 13.43 29.38
CA THR A 94 6.56 14.81 29.38
C THR A 94 6.06 15.20 28.00
N THR A 95 5.14 16.16 27.96
CA THR A 95 4.61 16.67 26.69
C THR A 95 5.58 17.65 26.06
N LYS A 96 5.71 17.58 24.73
CA LYS A 96 6.41 18.57 23.91
C LYS A 96 5.45 19.03 22.82
N ASN A 97 5.09 20.32 22.79
CA ASN A 97 4.13 20.88 21.84
C ASN A 97 2.80 20.08 21.76
N ASN A 98 2.21 19.75 22.92
CA ASN A 98 1.00 18.92 23.06
C ASN A 98 1.09 17.50 22.47
N LYS A 99 2.30 16.96 22.34
CA LYS A 99 2.53 15.60 21.85
C LYS A 99 3.35 14.82 22.86
N LEU A 100 3.06 13.52 22.96
CA LEU A 100 3.91 12.52 23.59
C LEU A 100 4.52 11.67 22.47
N VAL A 101 5.83 11.46 22.52
CA VAL A 101 6.59 10.72 21.50
C VAL A 101 7.16 9.47 22.14
N LEU A 102 6.53 8.33 21.89
CA LEU A 102 6.99 7.01 22.31
C LEU A 102 8.00 6.49 21.28
N GLY A 103 9.28 6.52 21.62
CA GLY A 103 10.36 6.15 20.69
C GLY A 103 11.29 7.34 20.46
N ARG A 104 12.14 7.22 19.44
CA ARG A 104 13.15 8.23 19.12
C ARG A 104 12.70 9.02 17.89
N ASP A 105 12.16 10.23 18.06
CA ASP A 105 11.84 11.09 16.91
C ASP A 105 13.09 11.75 16.30
N ASN A 106 14.16 11.92 17.10
CA ASN A 106 15.39 12.59 16.69
C ASN A 106 16.65 11.84 17.20
N GLN A 107 17.77 11.93 16.49
CA GLN A 107 19.02 11.21 16.85
C GLN A 107 19.62 11.67 18.18
N CYS A 108 19.27 12.87 18.63
CA CYS A 108 19.73 13.45 19.89
C CYS A 108 18.92 12.96 21.11
N ASP A 109 17.79 12.27 20.88
CA ASP A 109 16.94 11.75 21.95
C ASP A 109 17.57 10.49 22.54
N THR A 110 17.92 10.61 23.82
CA THR A 110 18.50 9.54 24.63
C THR A 110 17.48 8.48 25.02
N LYS A 111 16.18 8.77 24.92
CA LYS A 111 15.09 7.84 25.20
C LYS A 111 14.73 7.08 23.93
N ASN A 112 14.89 5.76 23.95
CA ASN A 112 14.43 4.89 22.87
C ASN A 112 13.44 3.87 23.44
N PHE A 113 12.25 3.82 22.85
CA PHE A 113 11.29 2.77 23.10
C PHE A 113 11.25 1.90 21.84
N SER A 114 11.71 0.66 21.95
CA SER A 114 11.71 -0.27 20.82
C SER A 114 10.32 -0.87 20.64
N PHE A 115 9.82 -0.83 19.41
CA PHE A 115 8.62 -1.56 18.99
C PHE A 115 8.94 -2.94 18.42
N GLU A 116 10.19 -3.41 18.55
CA GLU A 116 10.62 -4.72 18.03
C GLU A 116 9.76 -5.85 18.62
N GLY A 117 9.23 -6.70 17.73
CA GLY A 117 8.36 -7.82 18.09
C GLY A 117 6.88 -7.47 18.28
N LEU A 118 6.48 -6.19 18.22
CA LEU A 118 5.08 -5.78 18.31
C LEU A 118 4.48 -5.66 16.89
N THR A 119 3.53 -6.53 16.55
CA THR A 119 2.76 -6.47 15.30
C THR A 119 1.26 -6.41 15.58
N GLY A 120 0.50 -5.60 14.85
CA GLY A 120 -0.95 -5.48 15.00
C GLY A 120 -1.38 -4.38 15.99
N SER A 121 -2.56 -4.50 16.58
CA SER A 121 -3.07 -3.49 17.52
C SER A 121 -2.53 -3.71 18.93
N VAL A 122 -1.68 -2.80 19.40
CA VAL A 122 -1.16 -2.75 20.76
C VAL A 122 -2.01 -1.80 21.59
N ARG A 123 -2.44 -2.23 22.77
CA ARG A 123 -3.14 -1.37 23.72
C ARG A 123 -2.14 -0.78 24.70
N LEU A 124 -2.16 0.53 24.85
CA LEU A 124 -1.34 1.27 25.82
C LEU A 124 -2.23 1.80 26.94
N GLY A 125 -1.79 1.60 28.18
CA GLY A 125 -2.42 2.23 29.34
C GLY A 125 -1.75 3.56 29.66
N ILE A 126 -2.53 4.61 29.85
CA ILE A 126 -2.01 5.96 30.08
C ILE A 126 -2.73 6.60 31.24
N ARG A 127 -1.98 7.29 32.09
CA ARG A 127 -2.52 8.20 33.12
C ARG A 127 -1.74 9.49 33.15
N ALA A 128 -2.47 10.60 33.28
CA ALA A 128 -1.89 11.86 33.72
C ALA A 128 -1.34 11.72 35.15
N MET A 129 -0.18 12.31 35.40
CA MET A 129 0.45 12.35 36.71
C MET A 129 0.88 13.78 37.04
N ASP A 130 0.84 14.15 38.31
CA ASP A 130 1.48 15.36 38.81
C ASP A 130 2.93 15.08 39.28
N LEU A 131 3.62 16.11 39.75
CA LEU A 131 4.98 15.98 40.31
C LEU A 131 5.00 15.23 41.65
N SER A 132 3.86 15.20 42.34
CA SER A 132 3.66 14.52 43.63
C SER A 132 3.39 13.02 43.46
N GLY A 133 3.20 12.54 42.23
CA GLY A 133 2.92 11.15 41.89
C GLY A 133 1.44 10.77 41.95
N ASN A 134 0.53 11.72 42.18
CA ASN A 134 -0.90 11.45 42.14
C ASN A 134 -1.33 11.13 40.71
N GLN A 135 -2.09 10.04 40.57
CA GLN A 135 -2.45 9.49 39.27
C GLN A 135 -3.89 9.83 38.91
N GLY A 136 -4.08 10.44 37.76
CA GLY A 136 -5.39 10.69 37.17
C GLY A 136 -6.09 9.42 36.68
N PRO A 137 -7.24 9.55 36.00
CA PRO A 137 -8.03 8.42 35.54
C PRO A 137 -7.29 7.57 34.50
N LYS A 138 -7.54 6.24 34.53
CA LYS A 138 -7.04 5.27 33.55
C LYS A 138 -7.57 5.60 32.15
N LYS A 139 -6.68 5.65 31.17
CA LYS A 139 -7.05 5.74 29.75
C LYS A 139 -6.38 4.63 28.96
N LEU A 140 -7.16 3.95 28.14
CA LEU A 140 -6.64 3.01 27.15
C LEU A 140 -6.53 3.72 25.80
N VAL A 141 -5.41 3.50 25.13
CA VAL A 141 -5.15 4.02 23.79
C VAL A 141 -4.72 2.85 22.92
N ASN A 142 -5.45 2.64 21.83
CA ASN A 142 -5.12 1.62 20.86
C ASN A 142 -4.13 2.20 19.86
N LEU A 143 -2.97 1.57 19.75
CA LEU A 143 -1.95 1.86 18.76
C LEU A 143 -1.96 0.73 17.74
N THR A 144 -2.42 1.01 16.52
CA THR A 144 -2.33 0.04 15.43
C THR A 144 -0.93 0.10 14.83
N ILE A 145 -0.12 -0.91 15.12
CA ILE A 145 1.21 -1.12 14.55
C ILE A 145 1.03 -1.98 13.31
N GLY A 146 1.14 -1.35 12.14
CA GLY A 146 0.83 -1.98 10.86
C GLY A 146 -0.63 -1.73 10.45
N SER A 147 -0.86 -0.64 9.72
CA SER A 147 -1.87 -0.67 8.66
C SER A 147 -1.30 -1.46 7.48
N ILE A 148 -2.14 -1.87 6.51
CA ILE A 148 -1.70 -2.29 5.17
C ILE A 148 -0.56 -1.37 4.79
N SER A 149 0.67 -1.90 4.83
CA SER A 149 1.85 -1.05 4.84
C SER A 149 1.77 -0.24 3.57
N ALA A 150 1.63 1.08 3.74
CA ALA A 150 1.49 1.93 2.60
C ALA A 150 2.72 1.70 1.70
N PRO A 151 2.62 1.70 0.36
CA PRO A 151 3.72 1.25 -0.48
C PRO A 151 5.07 1.96 -0.21
N TRP A 152 5.01 3.20 0.25
CA TRP A 152 6.17 4.01 0.67
C TRP A 152 6.79 3.60 2.02
N SER A 153 6.13 2.77 2.81
CA SER A 153 6.67 2.17 4.04
C SER A 153 7.29 0.79 3.82
N TRP A 154 7.18 0.23 2.60
CA TRP A 154 7.81 -1.05 2.29
C TRP A 154 9.34 -0.98 2.35
N SER A 155 9.96 -2.06 2.82
CA SER A 155 11.42 -2.22 2.74
C SER A 155 11.88 -2.21 1.27
N PRO A 156 13.14 -1.82 0.98
CA PRO A 156 13.68 -1.87 -0.39
C PRO A 156 13.49 -3.24 -1.07
N GLY A 157 13.73 -4.34 -0.34
CA GLY A 157 13.52 -5.70 -0.85
C GLY A 157 12.07 -6.00 -1.19
N SER A 158 11.12 -5.60 -0.33
CA SER A 158 9.69 -5.78 -0.56
C SER A 158 9.19 -4.98 -1.77
N ARG A 159 9.71 -3.77 -1.98
CA ARG A 159 9.39 -2.95 -3.17
C ARG A 159 9.88 -3.61 -4.45
N SER A 160 11.13 -4.08 -4.48
CA SER A 160 11.68 -4.79 -5.64
C SER A 160 10.89 -6.06 -5.95
N LEU A 161 10.56 -6.84 -4.92
CA LEU A 161 9.78 -8.07 -5.07
C LEU A 161 8.36 -7.78 -5.61
N PHE A 162 7.69 -6.73 -5.13
CA PHE A 162 6.40 -6.30 -5.66
C PHE A 162 6.46 -6.05 -7.17
N TRP A 163 7.44 -5.27 -7.64
CA TRP A 163 7.58 -4.94 -9.05
C TRP A 163 7.91 -6.17 -9.91
N LEU A 164 8.77 -7.06 -9.40
CA LEU A 164 9.09 -8.32 -10.08
C LEU A 164 7.85 -9.21 -10.23
N VAL A 165 7.08 -9.38 -9.14
CA VAL A 165 5.85 -10.18 -9.16
C VAL A 165 4.80 -9.56 -10.08
N LEU A 166 4.60 -8.25 -10.01
CA LEU A 166 3.66 -7.54 -10.86
C LEU A 166 4.03 -7.67 -12.34
N ALA A 167 5.31 -7.47 -12.67
CA ALA A 167 5.81 -7.63 -14.03
C ALA A 167 5.64 -9.07 -14.54
N PHE A 168 5.98 -10.05 -13.71
CA PHE A 168 5.81 -11.46 -14.03
C PHE A 168 4.35 -11.81 -14.31
N LEU A 169 3.41 -11.31 -13.50
CA LEU A 169 1.98 -11.52 -13.70
C LEU A 169 1.48 -10.89 -15.00
N ILE A 170 1.83 -9.61 -15.26
CA ILE A 170 1.43 -8.91 -16.48
C ILE A 170 2.00 -9.63 -17.72
N PHE A 171 3.27 -10.05 -17.67
CA PHE A 171 3.90 -10.80 -18.75
C PHE A 171 3.24 -12.15 -18.97
N THR A 172 3.02 -12.93 -17.91
CA THR A 172 2.42 -14.27 -18.00
C THR A 172 1.00 -14.19 -18.57
N ILE A 173 0.20 -13.23 -18.11
CA ILE A 173 -1.14 -12.96 -18.66
C ILE A 173 -1.05 -12.56 -20.14
N GLY A 174 -0.13 -11.67 -20.50
CA GLY A 174 0.08 -11.24 -21.88
C GLY A 174 0.50 -12.38 -22.80
N PHE A 175 1.42 -13.23 -22.34
CA PHE A 175 1.89 -14.41 -23.07
C PHE A 175 0.78 -15.44 -23.25
N LEU A 176 0.10 -15.82 -22.17
CA LEU A 176 -1.04 -16.75 -22.20
C LEU A 176 -2.14 -16.24 -23.13
N ARG A 177 -2.41 -14.94 -23.10
CA ARG A 177 -3.39 -14.31 -23.99
C ARG A 177 -3.01 -14.44 -25.46
N GLY A 178 -1.78 -14.07 -25.81
CA GLY A 178 -1.28 -14.16 -27.18
C GLY A 178 -1.23 -15.62 -27.68
N TRP A 179 -0.66 -16.50 -26.87
CA TRP A 179 -0.44 -17.91 -27.23
C TRP A 179 -1.74 -18.72 -27.32
N MET A 180 -2.64 -18.60 -26.35
CA MET A 180 -3.83 -19.46 -26.31
C MET A 180 -5.00 -18.91 -27.10
N PHE A 181 -5.25 -17.60 -27.07
CA PHE A 181 -6.47 -17.03 -27.63
C PHE A 181 -6.22 -16.37 -28.98
N GLN A 182 -5.21 -15.51 -29.08
CA GLN A 182 -4.97 -14.76 -30.32
C GLN A 182 -4.45 -15.65 -31.44
N ARG A 183 -3.49 -16.55 -31.13
CA ARG A 183 -2.96 -17.51 -32.10
C ARG A 183 -4.05 -18.46 -32.60
N LYS A 184 -4.77 -19.15 -31.71
CA LYS A 184 -5.84 -20.08 -32.11
C LYS A 184 -6.96 -19.40 -32.89
N SER A 185 -7.39 -18.20 -32.49
CA SER A 185 -8.37 -17.42 -33.24
C SER A 185 -7.87 -17.10 -34.64
N SER A 186 -6.59 -16.72 -34.75
CA SER A 186 -5.95 -16.38 -36.01
C SER A 186 -5.78 -17.58 -36.96
N GLU A 187 -5.44 -18.76 -36.43
CA GLU A 187 -5.35 -20.02 -37.18
C GLU A 187 -6.74 -20.40 -37.74
N LEU A 188 -7.79 -20.39 -36.91
CA LEU A 188 -9.16 -20.69 -37.35
C LEU A 188 -9.63 -19.78 -38.50
N ILE A 189 -9.32 -18.48 -38.43
CA ILE A 189 -9.71 -17.54 -39.48
C ILE A 189 -8.87 -17.75 -40.75
N ASP A 190 -7.59 -18.09 -40.63
CA ASP A 190 -6.73 -18.38 -41.77
C ASP A 190 -7.15 -19.65 -42.49
N ASP A 191 -7.42 -20.73 -41.76
CA ASP A 191 -7.88 -22.00 -42.32
C ASP A 191 -9.19 -21.81 -43.11
N PHE A 192 -10.10 -20.98 -42.59
CA PHE A 192 -11.34 -20.63 -43.28
C PHE A 192 -11.07 -19.81 -44.55
N LEU A 193 -10.25 -18.75 -44.47
CA LEU A 193 -9.92 -17.91 -45.62
C LEU A 193 -9.10 -18.64 -46.70
N TYR A 194 -8.34 -19.66 -46.32
CA TYR A 194 -7.60 -20.50 -47.25
C TYR A 194 -8.52 -21.45 -48.03
N SER A 195 -9.53 -21.99 -47.35
CA SER A 195 -10.48 -22.94 -47.94
C SER A 195 -11.63 -22.27 -48.71
N HIS A 196 -11.95 -21.01 -48.42
CA HIS A 196 -13.13 -20.34 -48.97
C HIS A 196 -12.84 -18.93 -49.50
N ASN A 197 -13.14 -18.71 -50.79
CA ASN A 197 -13.07 -17.40 -51.45
C ASN A 197 -14.44 -16.74 -51.66
N ALA A 198 -15.53 -17.46 -51.43
CA ALA A 198 -16.91 -17.00 -51.55
C ALA A 198 -17.84 -17.92 -50.73
N ILE A 199 -19.03 -17.42 -50.36
CA ILE A 199 -20.07 -18.21 -49.69
C ILE A 199 -21.23 -18.36 -50.67
N LYS A 200 -21.25 -19.49 -51.38
CA LYS A 200 -22.21 -19.74 -52.47
C LYS A 200 -23.24 -20.82 -52.15
N GLY A 201 -22.94 -21.75 -51.24
CA GLY A 201 -23.82 -22.87 -50.89
C GLY A 201 -23.98 -23.07 -49.38
N ASP A 202 -24.81 -24.06 -49.04
CA ASP A 202 -25.16 -24.39 -47.66
C ASP A 202 -23.96 -24.88 -46.84
N MET A 203 -23.03 -25.62 -47.47
CA MET A 203 -21.84 -26.14 -46.78
C MET A 203 -20.86 -25.02 -46.39
N GLU A 204 -20.65 -24.04 -47.27
CA GLU A 204 -19.83 -22.86 -46.99
C GLU A 204 -20.50 -21.98 -45.92
N TRP A 205 -21.83 -21.90 -45.93
CA TRP A 205 -22.58 -21.20 -44.88
C TRP A 205 -22.45 -21.87 -43.51
N LEU A 206 -22.56 -23.20 -43.45
CA LEU A 206 -22.40 -23.98 -42.21
C LEU A 206 -20.98 -23.86 -41.64
N THR A 207 -19.95 -23.88 -42.50
CA THR A 207 -18.56 -23.71 -42.06
C THR A 207 -18.31 -22.30 -41.52
N LEU A 208 -18.89 -21.25 -42.13
CA LEU A 208 -18.84 -19.90 -41.55
C LEU A 208 -19.50 -19.86 -40.16
N ARG A 209 -20.67 -20.46 -40.00
CA ARG A 209 -21.37 -20.50 -38.71
C ARG A 209 -20.51 -21.20 -37.64
N LYS A 210 -19.90 -22.33 -37.99
CA LYS A 210 -18.99 -23.07 -37.11
C LYS A 210 -17.74 -22.25 -36.74
N LEU A 211 -17.17 -21.50 -37.69
CA LEU A 211 -16.07 -20.57 -37.42
C LEU A 211 -16.48 -19.53 -36.36
N VAL A 212 -17.63 -18.88 -36.55
CA VAL A 212 -18.12 -17.84 -35.62
C VAL A 212 -18.34 -18.42 -34.22
N GLU A 213 -18.95 -19.61 -34.14
CA GLU A 213 -19.21 -20.30 -32.88
C GLU A 213 -17.91 -20.66 -32.13
N GLN A 214 -16.87 -21.09 -32.85
CA GLN A 214 -15.56 -21.43 -32.27
C GLN A 214 -14.71 -20.20 -31.91
N GLU A 215 -14.76 -19.13 -32.71
CA GLU A 215 -13.97 -17.91 -32.48
C GLU A 215 -14.52 -17.03 -31.35
N THR A 216 -15.86 -16.95 -31.23
CA THR A 216 -16.53 -16.11 -30.23
C THR A 216 -16.04 -16.32 -28.78
N PRO A 217 -15.94 -17.56 -28.25
CA PRO A 217 -15.43 -17.78 -26.89
C PRO A 217 -13.95 -17.43 -26.74
N LEU A 218 -13.12 -17.67 -27.77
CA LEU A 218 -11.70 -17.27 -27.76
C LEU A 218 -11.56 -15.76 -27.66
N ARG A 219 -12.40 -15.03 -28.41
CA ARG A 219 -12.44 -13.57 -28.39
C ARG A 219 -12.87 -13.02 -27.03
N ARG A 220 -13.93 -13.56 -26.43
CA ARG A 220 -14.40 -13.16 -25.09
C ARG A 220 -13.31 -13.37 -24.04
N LYS A 221 -12.64 -14.53 -24.06
CA LYS A 221 -11.51 -14.81 -23.16
C LYS A 221 -10.36 -13.83 -23.41
N ASN A 222 -9.96 -13.59 -24.66
CA ASN A 222 -8.94 -12.60 -25.00
C ASN A 222 -9.27 -11.19 -24.45
N MET A 223 -10.53 -10.76 -24.54
CA MET A 223 -10.99 -9.49 -23.98
C MET A 223 -10.89 -9.47 -22.45
N LEU A 224 -11.34 -10.52 -21.76
CA LEU A 224 -11.30 -10.61 -20.30
C LEU A 224 -9.86 -10.56 -19.76
N PHE A 225 -8.94 -11.31 -20.37
CA PHE A 225 -7.52 -11.24 -20.03
C PHE A 225 -6.91 -9.87 -20.37
N SER A 226 -7.38 -9.20 -21.43
CA SER A 226 -6.96 -7.82 -21.73
C SER A 226 -7.39 -6.84 -20.64
N ILE A 227 -8.62 -6.94 -20.14
CA ILE A 227 -9.13 -6.09 -19.06
C ILE A 227 -8.33 -6.33 -17.79
N LEU A 228 -8.11 -7.59 -17.42
CA LEU A 228 -7.30 -7.95 -16.25
C LEU A 228 -5.88 -7.37 -16.35
N GLN A 229 -5.26 -7.45 -17.52
CA GLN A 229 -3.93 -6.89 -17.76
C GLN A 229 -3.92 -5.36 -17.58
N ILE A 230 -4.94 -4.66 -18.09
CA ILE A 230 -5.08 -3.20 -17.92
C ILE A 230 -5.24 -2.84 -16.45
N LEU A 231 -6.07 -3.57 -15.70
CA LEU A 231 -6.27 -3.34 -14.27
C LEU A 231 -4.97 -3.49 -13.47
N LEU A 232 -4.15 -4.50 -13.79
CA LEU A 232 -2.84 -4.69 -13.15
C LEU A 232 -1.86 -3.55 -13.47
N VAL A 233 -1.86 -3.05 -14.71
CA VAL A 233 -1.04 -1.90 -15.11
C VAL A 233 -1.47 -0.64 -14.36
N LEU A 234 -2.78 -0.37 -14.27
CA LEU A 234 -3.32 0.77 -13.53
C LEU A 234 -2.98 0.68 -12.04
N PHE A 235 -3.12 -0.50 -11.44
CA PHE A 235 -2.73 -0.74 -10.05
C PHE A 235 -1.23 -0.46 -9.83
N GLY A 236 -0.37 -0.96 -10.72
CA GLY A 236 1.06 -0.64 -10.72
C GLY A 236 1.32 0.87 -10.81
N LEU A 237 0.65 1.57 -11.73
CA LEU A 237 0.79 3.02 -11.88
C LEU A 237 0.36 3.77 -10.62
N THR A 238 -0.74 3.38 -9.98
CA THR A 238 -1.17 3.98 -8.71
C THR A 238 -0.11 3.79 -7.62
N VAL A 239 0.44 2.57 -7.48
CA VAL A 239 1.52 2.29 -6.53
C VAL A 239 2.77 3.09 -6.86
N PHE A 240 3.10 3.26 -8.14
CA PHE A 240 4.22 4.10 -8.58
C PHE A 240 4.04 5.55 -8.18
N VAL A 241 2.90 6.16 -8.51
CA VAL A 241 2.59 7.57 -8.20
C VAL A 241 2.61 7.79 -6.69
N LEU A 242 1.99 6.89 -5.91
CA LEU A 242 2.00 6.98 -4.45
C LEU A 242 3.41 6.86 -3.87
N ASN A 243 4.28 6.00 -4.41
CA ASN A 243 5.68 5.94 -4.00
C ASN A 243 6.44 7.22 -4.40
N PHE A 244 6.25 7.69 -5.62
CA PHE A 244 6.94 8.86 -6.15
C PHE A 244 6.63 10.15 -5.36
N MET A 245 5.36 10.35 -5.00
CA MET A 245 4.91 11.52 -4.26
C MET A 245 5.39 11.51 -2.80
N ASN A 246 5.57 10.34 -2.19
CA ASN A 246 5.93 10.20 -0.77
C ASN A 246 7.43 9.97 -0.53
N LEU A 247 8.22 9.64 -1.56
CA LEU A 247 9.67 9.61 -1.45
C LEU A 247 10.20 11.06 -1.38
N SER A 248 10.66 11.46 -0.19
CA SER A 248 11.36 12.72 0.04
C SER A 248 12.57 12.84 -0.90
N ALA A 249 12.99 14.07 -1.20
CA ALA A 249 13.82 14.50 -2.33
C ALA A 249 15.26 13.91 -2.44
N GLY A 250 15.55 12.76 -1.84
CA GLY A 250 16.76 12.00 -2.08
C GLY A 250 16.83 11.55 -3.54
N VAL A 251 17.75 12.14 -4.31
CA VAL A 251 17.98 11.81 -5.73
C VAL A 251 18.27 10.32 -5.89
N THR A 252 18.99 9.70 -4.96
CA THR A 252 19.38 8.28 -5.00
C THR A 252 18.20 7.30 -4.93
N THR A 253 17.20 7.53 -4.08
CA THR A 253 16.03 6.63 -3.96
C THR A 253 15.06 6.77 -5.13
N LYS A 254 14.91 7.98 -5.68
CA LYS A 254 14.14 8.20 -6.92
C LYS A 254 14.83 7.52 -8.10
N THR A 255 16.14 7.66 -8.23
CA THR A 255 16.92 7.00 -9.29
C THR A 255 16.83 5.48 -9.21
N GLN A 256 16.89 4.88 -8.02
CA GLN A 256 16.67 3.44 -7.86
C GLN A 256 15.28 2.98 -8.30
N LEU A 257 14.24 3.75 -7.96
CA LEU A 257 12.88 3.46 -8.43
C LEU A 257 12.78 3.52 -9.95
N PHE A 258 13.39 4.53 -10.59
CA PHE A 258 13.40 4.64 -12.06
C PHE A 258 14.24 3.56 -12.74
N LEU A 259 15.39 3.19 -12.18
CA LEU A 259 16.21 2.09 -12.70
C LEU A 259 15.50 0.74 -12.62
N LEU A 260 14.62 0.56 -11.65
CA LEU A 260 13.83 -0.67 -11.50
C LEU A 260 12.59 -0.65 -12.42
N VAL A 261 11.84 0.45 -12.42
CA VAL A 261 10.55 0.55 -13.14
C VAL A 261 10.73 0.88 -14.63
N GLY A 262 11.79 1.57 -15.01
CA GLY A 262 12.07 2.01 -16.39
C GLY A 262 12.26 0.84 -17.37
N PRO A 263 13.20 -0.08 -17.16
CA PRO A 263 13.36 -1.24 -18.03
C PRO A 263 12.10 -2.11 -18.08
N LEU A 264 11.41 -2.25 -16.95
CA LEU A 264 10.14 -2.95 -16.84
C LEU A 264 9.05 -2.31 -17.70
N SER A 265 8.92 -0.98 -17.67
CA SER A 265 7.90 -0.28 -18.46
C SER A 265 8.18 -0.38 -19.96
N VAL A 266 9.45 -0.30 -20.40
CA VAL A 266 9.84 -0.54 -21.80
C VAL A 266 9.49 -1.96 -22.22
N PHE A 267 9.81 -2.97 -21.40
CA PHE A 267 9.49 -4.37 -21.70
C PHE A 267 7.97 -4.60 -21.80
N LEU A 268 7.19 -4.01 -20.89
CA LEU A 268 5.73 -4.07 -20.92
C LEU A 268 5.15 -3.38 -22.16
N LEU A 269 5.69 -2.23 -22.57
CA LEU A 269 5.27 -1.51 -23.77
C LEU A 269 5.56 -2.33 -25.04
N LEU A 270 6.72 -2.97 -25.13
CA LEU A 270 7.06 -3.86 -26.25
C LEU A 270 6.10 -5.05 -26.30
N GLY A 271 5.85 -5.72 -25.17
CA GLY A 271 4.89 -6.81 -25.08
C GLY A 271 3.46 -6.37 -25.45
N TRP A 272 3.07 -5.14 -25.08
CA TRP A 272 1.78 -4.58 -25.44
C TRP A 272 1.70 -4.27 -26.94
N GLY A 273 2.76 -3.72 -27.54
CA GLY A 273 2.87 -3.47 -28.98
C GLY A 273 2.72 -4.74 -29.80
N VAL A 274 3.41 -5.82 -29.42
CA VAL A 274 3.27 -7.14 -30.07
C VAL A 274 1.83 -7.65 -30.00
N ASN A 275 1.20 -7.60 -28.83
CA ASN A 275 -0.19 -8.01 -28.67
C ASN A 275 -1.18 -7.16 -29.49
N LEU A 276 -0.90 -5.86 -29.61
CA LEU A 276 -1.71 -4.94 -30.40
C LEU A 276 -1.59 -5.25 -31.89
N LEU A 277 -0.38 -5.58 -32.39
CA LEU A 277 -0.17 -6.05 -33.76
C LEU A 277 -0.96 -7.33 -34.06
N PHE A 278 -0.92 -8.33 -33.18
CA PHE A 278 -1.73 -9.55 -33.33
C PHE A 278 -3.24 -9.26 -33.35
N SER A 279 -3.70 -8.39 -32.44
CA SER A 279 -5.11 -7.99 -32.38
C SER A 279 -5.56 -7.27 -33.65
N MET A 280 -4.72 -6.38 -34.19
CA MET A 280 -5.00 -5.69 -35.45
C MET A 280 -5.00 -6.66 -36.64
N ARG A 281 -4.08 -7.63 -36.68
CA ARG A 281 -4.03 -8.67 -37.71
C ARG A 281 -5.30 -9.52 -37.71
N ALA A 282 -5.72 -10.00 -36.53
CA ALA A 282 -6.97 -10.76 -36.38
C ALA A 282 -8.20 -9.94 -36.78
N LYS A 283 -8.25 -8.65 -36.43
CA LYS A 283 -9.33 -7.73 -36.85
C LYS A 283 -9.36 -7.51 -38.36
N SER A 284 -8.19 -7.35 -38.98
CA SER A 284 -8.07 -7.21 -40.43
C SER A 284 -8.57 -8.45 -41.17
N ARG A 285 -8.23 -9.65 -40.69
CA ARG A 285 -8.68 -10.91 -41.28
C ARG A 285 -10.19 -11.13 -41.14
N ARG A 286 -10.77 -10.80 -39.98
CA ARG A 286 -12.24 -10.81 -39.81
C ARG A 286 -12.95 -9.87 -40.78
N ARG A 287 -12.37 -8.70 -41.07
CA ARG A 287 -12.90 -7.80 -42.10
C ARG A 287 -12.83 -8.42 -43.50
N LYS A 288 -11.84 -9.27 -43.78
CA LYS A 288 -11.79 -10.02 -45.06
C LYS A 288 -12.92 -11.04 -45.13
N VAL A 289 -13.13 -11.83 -44.07
CA VAL A 289 -14.26 -12.78 -43.98
C VAL A 289 -15.59 -12.07 -44.19
N ALA A 290 -15.80 -10.94 -43.50
CA ALA A 290 -17.03 -10.15 -43.60
C ALA A 290 -17.27 -9.52 -44.99
N LYS A 291 -16.23 -9.44 -45.83
CA LYS A 291 -16.30 -8.90 -47.20
C LYS A 291 -16.36 -9.99 -48.27
N LEU A 292 -16.38 -11.27 -47.89
CA LEU A 292 -16.51 -12.34 -48.86
C LEU A 292 -17.84 -12.20 -49.61
N PRO A 293 -17.87 -12.44 -50.93
CA PRO A 293 -19.10 -12.42 -51.70
C PRO A 293 -20.02 -13.55 -51.20
N VAL A 294 -21.29 -13.21 -50.95
CA VAL A 294 -22.31 -14.12 -50.43
C VAL A 294 -23.46 -14.22 -51.42
N ALA A 295 -23.97 -15.43 -51.66
CA ALA A 295 -25.17 -15.61 -52.47
C ALA A 295 -26.38 -14.90 -51.83
N GLY A 296 -27.25 -14.31 -52.66
CA GLY A 296 -28.31 -13.39 -52.19
C GLY A 296 -29.27 -14.02 -51.18
N ASN A 297 -29.51 -15.33 -51.27
CA ASN A 297 -30.32 -16.11 -50.32
C ASN A 297 -29.76 -16.14 -48.90
N PHE A 298 -28.44 -15.97 -48.71
CA PHE A 298 -27.81 -15.96 -47.39
C PHE A 298 -27.49 -14.55 -46.88
N GLN A 299 -27.73 -13.50 -47.65
CA GLN A 299 -27.22 -12.15 -47.35
C GLN A 299 -27.79 -11.56 -46.04
N GLN A 300 -29.07 -11.82 -45.75
CA GLN A 300 -29.71 -11.38 -44.50
C GLN A 300 -29.16 -12.16 -43.29
N ALA A 301 -29.07 -13.49 -43.40
CA ALA A 301 -28.53 -14.35 -42.34
C ALA A 301 -27.05 -14.04 -42.06
N HIS A 302 -26.27 -13.79 -43.12
CA HIS A 302 -24.88 -13.36 -43.03
C HIS A 302 -24.73 -12.06 -42.25
N THR A 303 -25.57 -11.06 -42.54
CA THR A 303 -25.54 -9.76 -41.85
C THR A 303 -25.84 -9.92 -40.36
N GLN A 304 -26.83 -10.75 -40.00
CA GLN A 304 -27.18 -11.03 -38.60
C GLN A 304 -26.06 -11.78 -37.87
N LEU A 305 -25.48 -12.82 -38.50
CA LEU A 305 -24.37 -13.57 -37.93
C LEU A 305 -23.16 -12.66 -37.68
N LEU A 306 -22.78 -11.85 -38.67
CA LEU A 306 -21.69 -10.88 -38.53
C LEU A 306 -21.97 -9.82 -37.46
N ALA A 307 -23.22 -9.42 -37.24
CA ALA A 307 -23.58 -8.49 -36.17
C ALA A 307 -23.31 -9.10 -34.78
N SER A 308 -23.67 -10.38 -34.59
CA SER A 308 -23.34 -11.12 -33.35
C SER A 308 -21.83 -11.38 -33.17
N TRP A 309 -21.09 -11.42 -34.30
CA TRP A 309 -19.66 -11.70 -34.33
C TRP A 309 -18.79 -10.43 -34.15
N LYS A 310 -19.37 -9.23 -34.30
CA LYS A 310 -18.70 -7.94 -34.00
C LYS A 310 -18.54 -7.72 -32.51
#